data_AF-A0A0D2QXT4-F1
#
_entry.id   AF-A0A0D2QXT4-F1
#
_cell.length_a   1.000
_cell.length_b   1.000
_cell.length_c   1.000
_cell.angle_alpha   90.00
_cell.angle_beta   90.00
_cell.angle_gamma   90.00
#
_symmetry.space_group_name_H-M   'P 1'
#
loop_
_entity.id
_entity.type
_entity.pdbx_description
1 polymer ?
#
loop_
_entity_poly.entity_id
_entity_poly.type
_entity_poly.pdbx_seq_one_letter_code
_entity_poly.pdbx_strand_id
1 'polypeptide(L)'
;MSSERVPVELSKGVNGLEKIILRETRGSSAEVYFYGGHVTSWKNEHGEELLFVSSKALFKPPKAIRGGIPICFPQFSNHGPLEPHGFARNKLWSIDTDPPAFPTNSSSKAYIDLILKPSEEDMKIWPHSYEFRLRVALGPGGDLMLTSRIRNTNTDGKPFTFTFAYHTYFSVSDISEVRVEGLETLDYLDNLLNKQRFTEQGDAITFEAEVDKIYLSTPTKIAILDHEKKRTLVLRKDGLPDAGEVYFLQLFY
;
A
#
# COMPACT_ATOMS: atom_id res chain seq x y z
N MET A 1 35.94 5.16 -8.47
CA MET A 1 34.94 4.77 -9.48
C MET A 1 33.71 4.28 -8.72
N SER A 2 32.63 5.06 -8.70
CA SER A 2 31.37 4.62 -8.11
C SER A 2 30.80 3.52 -8.99
N SER A 3 30.59 2.31 -8.45
CA SER A 3 29.86 1.26 -9.16
C SER A 3 28.47 1.80 -9.48
N GLU A 4 28.13 1.90 -10.76
CA GLU A 4 26.80 2.31 -11.20
C GLU A 4 25.77 1.37 -10.57
N ARG A 5 24.92 1.90 -9.69
CA ARG A 5 23.92 1.07 -9.01
C ARG A 5 22.80 0.75 -10.01
N VAL A 6 22.50 -0.54 -10.16
CA VAL A 6 21.45 -0.99 -11.08
C VAL A 6 20.08 -0.47 -10.57
N PRO A 7 19.20 0.05 -11.45
CA PRO A 7 17.89 0.60 -11.04
C PRO A 7 16.95 -0.41 -10.38
N VAL A 8 17.12 -1.70 -10.70
CA VAL A 8 16.32 -2.82 -10.18
C VAL A 8 17.29 -3.93 -9.79
N GLU A 9 17.24 -4.35 -8.53
CA GLU A 9 18.15 -5.34 -7.96
C GLU A 9 17.34 -6.43 -7.24
N LEU A 10 17.49 -7.69 -7.65
CA LEU A 10 16.96 -8.83 -6.90
C LEU A 10 17.86 -9.13 -5.70
N SER A 11 17.25 -9.26 -4.52
CA SER A 11 17.97 -9.45 -3.27
C SER A 11 17.22 -10.36 -2.31
N LYS A 12 17.91 -10.83 -1.27
CA LYS A 12 17.32 -11.55 -0.15
C LYS A 12 17.14 -10.58 1.02
N GLY A 13 15.91 -10.47 1.50
CA GLY A 13 15.54 -9.67 2.66
C GLY A 13 15.57 -10.47 3.96
N VAL A 14 14.81 -9.98 4.94
CA VAL A 14 14.69 -10.61 6.27
C VAL A 14 14.21 -12.05 6.12
N ASN A 15 14.80 -12.96 6.89
CA ASN A 15 14.52 -14.41 6.86
C ASN A 15 14.69 -15.06 5.48
N GLY A 16 15.48 -14.46 4.58
CA GLY A 16 15.74 -15.01 3.25
C GLY A 16 14.57 -14.86 2.27
N LEU A 17 13.54 -14.09 2.61
CA LEU A 17 12.45 -13.77 1.68
C LEU A 17 12.98 -12.94 0.50
N GLU A 18 12.47 -13.21 -0.69
CA GLU A 18 12.89 -12.49 -1.89
C GLU A 18 12.26 -11.11 -1.96
N LYS A 19 13.09 -10.14 -2.34
CA LYS A 19 12.69 -8.75 -2.56
C LYS A 19 13.40 -8.15 -3.76
N ILE A 20 12.80 -7.12 -4.30
CA ILE A 20 13.40 -6.21 -5.26
C ILE A 20 13.77 -4.93 -4.52
N ILE A 21 14.95 -4.38 -4.84
CA ILE A 21 15.34 -3.04 -4.47
C ILE A 21 15.26 -2.18 -5.74
N LEU A 22 14.41 -1.15 -5.69
CA LEU A 22 14.32 -0.12 -6.71
C LEU A 22 15.23 1.05 -6.30
N ARG A 23 15.99 1.59 -7.25
CA ARG A 23 16.91 2.70 -7.02
C ARG A 23 16.79 3.73 -8.14
N GLU A 24 16.68 4.98 -7.73
CA GLU A 24 16.74 6.13 -8.64
C GLU A 24 18.14 6.74 -8.61
N THR A 25 18.56 7.37 -9.71
CA THR A 25 19.86 8.04 -9.89
C THR A 25 20.18 9.09 -8.82
N ARG A 26 19.17 9.80 -8.31
CA ARG A 26 19.27 10.83 -7.26
C ARG A 26 19.35 10.27 -5.85
N GLY A 27 19.25 8.96 -5.66
CA GLY A 27 19.50 8.28 -4.38
C GLY A 27 18.25 7.76 -3.66
N SER A 28 17.05 8.17 -4.09
CA SER A 28 15.81 7.57 -3.60
C SER A 28 15.78 6.06 -3.87
N SER A 29 15.14 5.31 -2.98
CA SER A 29 15.03 3.84 -3.13
C SER A 29 13.74 3.29 -2.54
N ALA A 30 13.36 2.09 -2.97
CA ALA A 30 12.23 1.36 -2.39
C ALA A 30 12.53 -0.14 -2.32
N GLU A 31 11.94 -0.84 -1.36
CA GLU A 31 12.05 -2.29 -1.23
C GLU A 31 10.68 -2.96 -1.35
N VAL A 32 10.57 -3.92 -2.27
CA VAL A 32 9.33 -4.64 -2.59
C VAL A 32 9.55 -6.14 -2.39
N TYR A 33 8.89 -6.73 -1.38
CA TYR A 33 8.93 -8.18 -1.18
C TYR A 33 7.96 -8.89 -2.13
N PHE A 34 8.38 -10.03 -2.67
CA PHE A 34 7.47 -10.90 -3.42
C PHE A 34 6.38 -11.47 -2.50
N TYR A 35 6.71 -11.70 -1.23
CA TYR A 35 5.71 -12.00 -0.23
C TYR A 35 4.80 -10.79 0.00
N GLY A 36 3.53 -10.96 -0.32
CA GLY A 36 2.46 -9.97 -0.24
C GLY A 36 2.44 -8.94 -1.37
N GLY A 37 3.39 -8.98 -2.31
CA GLY A 37 3.60 -7.87 -3.26
C GLY A 37 3.90 -6.57 -2.50
N HIS A 38 4.64 -6.70 -1.40
CA HIS A 38 4.56 -5.79 -0.25
C HIS A 38 5.71 -4.79 -0.28
N VAL A 39 5.39 -3.50 -0.40
CA VAL A 39 6.40 -2.44 -0.28
C VAL A 39 6.70 -2.21 1.20
N THR A 40 7.96 -2.35 1.60
CA THR A 40 8.37 -2.30 3.02
C THR A 40 9.33 -1.16 3.33
N SER A 41 9.89 -0.51 2.33
CA SER A 41 10.74 0.66 2.51
C SER A 41 10.57 1.58 1.32
N TRP A 42 10.58 2.88 1.58
CA TRP A 42 10.64 3.95 0.59
C TRP A 42 11.45 5.10 1.19
N LYS A 43 12.64 5.33 0.65
CA LYS A 43 13.56 6.35 1.12
C LYS A 43 13.71 7.47 0.10
N ASN A 44 13.77 8.70 0.59
CA ASN A 44 14.10 9.86 -0.24
C ASN A 44 15.60 9.92 -0.58
N GLU A 45 16.01 10.95 -1.31
CA GLU A 45 17.40 11.18 -1.72
C GLU A 45 18.37 11.41 -0.55
N HIS A 46 17.86 11.76 0.63
CA HIS A 46 18.64 11.90 1.86
C HIS A 46 18.73 10.59 2.66
N GLY A 47 18.10 9.51 2.19
CA GLY A 47 18.06 8.22 2.87
C GLY A 47 17.06 8.14 4.02
N GLU A 48 16.20 9.15 4.17
CA GLU A 48 15.16 9.17 5.20
C GLU A 48 14.03 8.23 4.82
N GLU A 49 13.60 7.40 5.76
CA GLU A 49 12.50 6.47 5.57
C GLU A 49 11.14 7.20 5.60
N LEU A 50 10.30 6.91 4.61
CA LEU A 50 8.98 7.50 4.42
C LEU A 50 7.86 6.52 4.79
N LEU A 51 8.15 5.23 4.91
CA LEU A 51 7.21 4.21 5.35
C LEU A 51 7.55 3.67 6.74
N PHE A 52 6.53 3.46 7.57
CA PHE A 52 6.70 2.81 8.85
C PHE A 52 6.60 1.29 8.69
N VAL A 53 7.64 0.57 9.10
CA VAL A 53 7.59 -0.88 9.35
C VAL A 53 7.88 -1.14 10.80
N SER A 54 7.05 -1.95 11.43
CA SER A 54 7.20 -2.22 12.86
C SER A 54 8.46 -3.03 13.15
N SER A 55 9.18 -2.68 14.22
CA SER A 55 10.35 -3.44 14.68
C SER A 55 10.02 -4.88 15.11
N LYS A 56 8.75 -5.18 15.42
CA LYS A 56 8.26 -6.53 15.73
C LYS A 56 7.55 -7.20 14.55
N ALA A 57 7.67 -6.65 13.34
CA ALA A 57 7.08 -7.24 12.15
C ALA A 57 7.67 -8.64 11.89
N LEU A 58 6.79 -9.62 11.66
CA LEU A 58 7.19 -10.97 11.32
C LEU A 58 7.28 -11.10 9.80
N PHE A 59 8.49 -11.23 9.28
CA PHE A 59 8.76 -11.53 7.87
C PHE A 59 8.69 -13.04 7.66
N LYS A 60 7.50 -13.63 7.86
CA LYS A 60 7.32 -15.08 7.78
C LYS A 60 5.88 -15.45 7.37
N PRO A 61 5.71 -16.19 6.26
CA PRO A 61 4.42 -16.78 5.92
C PRO A 61 3.88 -17.69 7.04
N PRO A 62 2.56 -17.77 7.23
CA PRO A 62 1.51 -17.12 6.43
C PRO A 62 1.10 -15.72 6.95
N LYS A 63 1.81 -15.13 7.92
CA LYS A 63 1.41 -13.85 8.52
C LYS A 63 1.86 -12.67 7.67
N ALA A 64 0.95 -11.71 7.47
CA ALA A 64 1.24 -10.47 6.77
C ALA A 64 2.30 -9.63 7.52
N ILE A 65 3.13 -8.91 6.77
CA ILE A 65 4.13 -8.00 7.32
C ILE A 65 3.41 -6.77 7.91
N ARG A 66 3.79 -6.35 9.13
CA ARG A 66 3.20 -5.21 9.83
C ARG A 66 3.91 -3.90 9.47
N GLY A 67 3.24 -3.05 8.70
CA GLY A 67 3.78 -1.77 8.19
C GLY A 67 4.02 -1.80 6.68
N GLY A 68 4.63 -0.76 6.13
CA GLY A 68 4.84 -0.60 4.69
C GLY A 68 3.52 -0.38 3.96
N ILE A 69 3.30 -1.09 2.85
CA ILE A 69 2.07 -1.02 2.04
C ILE A 69 1.51 -2.44 1.83
N PRO A 70 0.83 -3.03 2.84
CA PRO A 70 0.07 -4.26 2.65
C PRO A 70 -1.07 -4.06 1.64
N ILE A 71 -1.35 -5.10 0.87
CA ILE A 71 -2.43 -5.13 -0.11
C ILE A 71 -3.65 -5.86 0.46
N CYS A 72 -4.76 -5.14 0.60
CA CYS A 72 -6.05 -5.72 0.97
C CYS A 72 -6.77 -6.18 -0.30
N PHE A 73 -6.92 -7.50 -0.50
CA PHE A 73 -7.67 -8.07 -1.61
C PHE A 73 -7.98 -9.55 -1.32
N PRO A 74 -9.17 -10.05 -1.66
CA PRO A 74 -10.30 -9.37 -2.34
C PRO A 74 -11.29 -8.73 -1.37
N GLN A 75 -10.88 -8.54 -0.12
CA GLN A 75 -11.69 -7.97 0.94
C GLN A 75 -10.91 -6.87 1.66
N PHE A 76 -11.57 -5.78 2.00
CA PHE A 76 -11.10 -4.78 2.94
C PHE A 76 -11.81 -4.97 4.29
N SER A 77 -11.06 -4.88 5.39
CA SER A 77 -11.59 -5.08 6.74
C SER A 77 -12.41 -6.39 6.81
N ASN A 78 -13.51 -6.38 7.55
CA ASN A 78 -14.48 -7.46 7.69
C ASN A 78 -15.71 -7.30 6.76
N HIS A 79 -15.55 -6.69 5.57
CA HIS A 79 -16.67 -6.43 4.64
C HIS A 79 -17.19 -7.66 3.89
N GLY A 80 -16.78 -8.86 4.28
CA GLY A 80 -17.22 -10.09 3.65
C GLY A 80 -16.82 -11.32 4.47
N PRO A 81 -16.98 -12.53 3.89
CA PRO A 81 -16.83 -13.79 4.61
C PRO A 81 -15.37 -14.24 4.78
N LEU A 82 -14.41 -13.54 4.17
CA LEU A 82 -13.00 -13.89 4.27
C LEU A 82 -12.36 -13.34 5.55
N GLU A 83 -11.19 -13.86 5.89
CA GLU A 83 -10.32 -13.25 6.89
C GLU A 83 -10.12 -11.76 6.62
N PRO A 84 -9.97 -10.93 7.68
CA PRO A 84 -9.84 -9.49 7.51
C PRO A 84 -8.74 -9.10 6.53
N HIS A 85 -9.09 -8.20 5.61
CA HIS A 85 -8.24 -7.72 4.51
C HIS A 85 -7.91 -8.75 3.42
N GLY A 86 -8.61 -9.89 3.41
CA GLY A 86 -8.40 -10.94 2.43
C GLY A 86 -7.02 -11.60 2.57
N PHE A 87 -6.48 -12.10 1.46
CA PHE A 87 -5.33 -13.01 1.47
C PHE A 87 -4.17 -12.54 0.60
N ALA A 88 -4.31 -11.48 -0.21
CA ALA A 88 -3.27 -11.10 -1.18
C ALA A 88 -1.92 -10.76 -0.51
N ARG A 89 -1.98 -10.09 0.65
CA ARG A 89 -0.83 -9.78 1.52
C ARG A 89 -0.16 -11.01 2.17
N ASN A 90 -0.78 -12.19 2.08
CA ASN A 90 -0.30 -13.41 2.72
C ASN A 90 0.32 -14.41 1.73
N LYS A 91 0.51 -14.02 0.46
CA LYS A 91 0.92 -14.91 -0.63
C LYS A 91 2.19 -14.47 -1.31
N LEU A 92 2.86 -15.40 -1.97
CA LEU A 92 3.95 -15.07 -2.88
C LEU A 92 3.40 -14.60 -4.23
N TRP A 93 3.85 -13.44 -4.66
CA TRP A 93 3.64 -12.89 -5.97
C TRP A 93 4.80 -13.29 -6.88
N SER A 94 4.53 -13.41 -8.17
CA SER A 94 5.56 -13.70 -9.18
C SER A 94 5.87 -12.44 -9.98
N ILE A 95 7.07 -12.34 -10.57
CA ILE A 95 7.35 -11.31 -11.57
C ILE A 95 6.46 -11.54 -12.78
N ASP A 96 5.76 -10.50 -13.25
CA ASP A 96 5.04 -10.54 -14.52
C ASP A 96 6.03 -10.25 -15.67
N THR A 97 6.35 -11.27 -16.46
CA THR A 97 7.30 -11.15 -17.57
C THR A 97 6.67 -10.61 -18.85
N ASP A 98 5.34 -10.54 -18.92
CA ASP A 98 4.58 -10.00 -20.06
C ASP A 98 3.47 -9.06 -19.57
N PRO A 99 3.83 -7.95 -18.90
CA PRO A 99 2.84 -7.03 -18.38
C PRO A 99 2.20 -6.28 -19.55
N PRO A 100 0.86 -6.08 -19.53
CA PRO A 100 0.21 -5.23 -20.52
C PRO A 100 0.78 -3.81 -20.44
N ALA A 101 0.80 -3.11 -21.58
CA ALA A 101 1.27 -1.73 -21.63
C ALA A 101 0.54 -0.87 -20.58
N PHE A 102 1.32 -0.23 -19.71
CA PHE A 102 0.79 0.75 -18.77
C PHE A 102 0.62 2.09 -19.48
N PRO A 103 -0.47 2.84 -19.21
CA PRO A 103 -0.76 4.09 -19.90
C PRO A 103 0.28 5.18 -19.64
N THR A 104 1.07 5.06 -18.57
CA THR A 104 2.15 5.98 -18.24
C THR A 104 3.49 5.41 -18.70
N ASN A 105 4.03 5.98 -19.79
CA ASN A 105 5.45 5.84 -20.13
C ASN A 105 6.26 6.67 -19.13
N SER A 106 6.49 6.11 -17.94
CA SER A 106 7.54 6.61 -17.07
C SER A 106 8.88 6.32 -17.76
N SER A 107 9.69 7.36 -17.97
CA SER A 107 11.08 7.19 -18.40
C SER A 107 11.94 6.52 -17.32
N SER A 108 11.40 6.34 -16.11
CA SER A 108 12.08 5.61 -15.03
C SER A 108 12.24 4.14 -15.38
N LYS A 109 13.46 3.65 -15.19
CA LYS A 109 13.81 2.23 -15.28
C LYS A 109 13.68 1.50 -13.94
N ALA A 110 13.34 2.22 -12.86
CA ALA A 110 13.24 1.68 -11.51
C ALA A 110 11.80 1.23 -11.22
N TYR A 111 11.36 0.15 -11.85
CA TYR A 111 10.04 -0.45 -11.59
C TYR A 111 10.09 -1.98 -11.60
N ILE A 112 9.07 -2.60 -11.01
CA ILE A 112 8.81 -4.03 -11.08
C ILE A 112 7.32 -4.28 -11.33
N ASP A 113 7.04 -5.25 -12.20
CA ASP A 113 5.70 -5.80 -12.40
C ASP A 113 5.58 -7.14 -11.68
N LEU A 114 4.55 -7.25 -10.86
CA LEU A 114 4.20 -8.46 -10.11
C LEU A 114 2.80 -8.92 -10.51
N ILE A 115 2.57 -10.22 -10.42
CA ILE A 115 1.28 -10.86 -10.66
C ILE A 115 0.95 -11.88 -9.57
N LEU A 116 -0.30 -11.82 -9.12
CA LEU A 116 -0.95 -12.81 -8.28
C LEU A 116 -2.07 -13.50 -9.07
N LYS A 117 -2.05 -14.84 -9.03
CA LYS A 117 -3.07 -15.72 -9.61
C LYS A 117 -3.65 -16.59 -8.49
N PRO A 118 -4.90 -17.06 -8.61
CA PRO A 118 -5.47 -17.98 -7.65
C PRO A 118 -4.68 -19.28 -7.59
N SER A 119 -4.47 -19.78 -6.38
CA SER A 119 -4.04 -21.14 -6.10
C SER A 119 -5.24 -22.06 -5.88
N GLU A 120 -5.01 -23.38 -5.83
CA GLU A 120 -6.06 -24.34 -5.50
C GLU A 120 -6.69 -24.11 -4.11
N GLU A 121 -5.92 -23.61 -3.14
CA GLU A 121 -6.42 -23.26 -1.81
C GLU A 121 -7.36 -22.05 -1.86
N ASP A 122 -7.08 -21.09 -2.74
CA ASP A 122 -7.90 -19.90 -2.90
C ASP A 122 -9.26 -20.23 -3.47
N MET A 123 -9.28 -21.14 -4.44
CA MET A 123 -10.52 -21.60 -5.06
C MET A 123 -11.46 -22.29 -4.06
N LYS A 124 -10.95 -22.75 -2.90
CA LYS A 124 -11.78 -23.31 -1.82
C LYS A 124 -12.51 -22.24 -1.00
N ILE A 125 -11.90 -21.07 -0.83
CA ILE A 125 -12.43 -19.99 0.03
C ILE A 125 -13.05 -18.83 -0.76
N TRP A 126 -12.60 -18.61 -1.99
CA TRP A 126 -13.05 -17.58 -2.90
C TRP A 126 -12.97 -18.10 -4.34
N PRO A 127 -14.02 -18.81 -4.83
CA PRO A 127 -13.99 -19.60 -6.06
C PRO A 127 -14.11 -18.74 -7.33
N HIS A 128 -13.15 -17.84 -7.51
CA HIS A 128 -13.07 -16.95 -8.66
C HIS A 128 -11.67 -16.98 -9.27
N SER A 129 -11.63 -17.07 -10.60
CA SER A 129 -10.41 -16.95 -11.38
C SER A 129 -10.12 -15.49 -11.70
N TYR A 130 -8.91 -15.05 -11.36
CA TYR A 130 -8.48 -13.68 -11.57
C TYR A 130 -6.98 -13.60 -11.89
N GLU A 131 -6.59 -12.47 -12.47
CA GLU A 131 -5.19 -12.02 -12.47
C GLU A 131 -5.14 -10.66 -11.78
N PHE A 132 -4.38 -10.57 -10.69
CA PHE A 132 -4.11 -9.30 -10.04
C PHE A 132 -2.66 -8.91 -10.36
N ARG A 133 -2.49 -7.92 -11.23
CA ARG A 133 -1.20 -7.29 -11.56
C ARG A 133 -0.95 -6.05 -10.71
N LEU A 134 0.28 -5.90 -10.26
CA LEU A 134 0.78 -4.74 -9.51
C LEU A 134 2.07 -4.26 -10.14
N ARG A 135 2.11 -3.00 -10.56
CA ARG A 135 3.36 -2.29 -10.85
C ARG A 135 3.75 -1.44 -9.66
N VAL A 136 4.98 -1.60 -9.19
CA VAL A 136 5.62 -0.66 -8.25
C VAL A 136 6.72 0.07 -9.00
N ALA A 137 6.64 1.39 -9.08
CA ALA A 137 7.59 2.23 -9.78
C ALA A 137 8.10 3.36 -8.87
N LEU A 138 9.40 3.61 -8.93
CA LEU A 138 10.05 4.75 -8.29
C LEU A 138 10.38 5.79 -9.38
N GLY A 139 9.73 6.95 -9.32
CA GLY A 139 9.88 8.02 -10.29
C GLY A 139 11.17 8.83 -10.09
N PRO A 140 11.63 9.58 -11.11
CA PRO A 140 12.85 10.39 -11.02
C PRO A 140 12.83 11.48 -9.94
N GLY A 141 11.64 11.88 -9.48
CA GLY A 141 11.46 12.82 -8.38
C GLY A 141 11.50 12.17 -6.99
N GLY A 142 11.68 10.84 -6.93
CA GLY A 142 11.55 10.06 -5.70
C GLY A 142 10.11 9.68 -5.34
N ASP A 143 9.14 9.99 -6.20
CA ASP A 143 7.74 9.59 -6.04
C ASP A 143 7.57 8.07 -6.18
N LEU A 144 6.85 7.45 -5.25
CA LEU A 144 6.52 6.04 -5.29
C LEU A 144 5.10 5.85 -5.86
N MET A 145 5.00 5.15 -6.99
CA MET A 145 3.74 4.89 -7.69
C MET A 145 3.40 3.40 -7.67
N LEU A 146 2.18 3.06 -7.21
CA LEU A 146 1.64 1.70 -7.23
C LEU A 146 0.42 1.66 -8.16
N THR A 147 0.47 0.82 -9.19
CA THR A 147 -0.64 0.65 -10.14
C THR A 147 -1.16 -0.77 -10.12
N SER A 148 -2.43 -0.94 -9.77
CA SER A 148 -3.09 -2.24 -9.70
C SER A 148 -4.03 -2.44 -10.88
N ARG A 149 -4.03 -3.64 -11.48
CA ARG A 149 -4.99 -4.06 -12.50
C ARG A 149 -5.50 -5.46 -12.17
N ILE A 150 -6.80 -5.57 -11.95
CA ILE A 150 -7.47 -6.84 -11.66
C ILE A 150 -8.29 -7.23 -12.88
N ARG A 151 -8.04 -8.44 -13.39
CA ARG A 151 -8.76 -9.00 -14.54
C ARG A 151 -9.52 -10.24 -14.08
N ASN A 152 -10.80 -10.28 -14.42
CA ASN A 152 -11.59 -11.51 -14.31
C ASN A 152 -11.18 -12.49 -15.41
N THR A 153 -10.81 -13.72 -15.02
CA THR A 153 -10.41 -14.79 -15.93
C THR A 153 -11.24 -16.06 -15.74
N ASN A 154 -12.44 -15.94 -15.15
CA ASN A 154 -13.41 -17.04 -15.10
C ASN A 154 -13.72 -17.55 -16.52
N THR A 155 -13.58 -18.87 -16.72
CA THR A 155 -13.85 -19.51 -18.02
C THR A 155 -15.32 -19.47 -18.39
N ASP A 156 -16.21 -19.37 -17.40
CA ASP A 156 -17.66 -19.25 -17.59
C ASP A 156 -18.13 -17.79 -17.72
N GLY A 157 -17.19 -16.82 -17.69
CA GLY A 157 -17.48 -15.40 -17.81
C GLY A 157 -18.24 -14.78 -16.64
N LYS A 158 -18.47 -15.52 -15.53
CA LYS A 158 -19.22 -14.97 -14.40
C LYS A 158 -18.46 -13.81 -13.75
N PRO A 159 -19.11 -12.67 -13.48
CA PRO A 159 -18.50 -11.58 -12.73
C PRO A 159 -18.30 -11.98 -11.26
N PHE A 160 -17.37 -11.31 -10.60
CA PHE A 160 -17.21 -11.36 -9.14
C PHE A 160 -17.09 -9.94 -8.58
N THR A 161 -17.46 -9.79 -7.31
CA THR A 161 -17.29 -8.55 -6.56
C THR A 161 -16.11 -8.67 -5.61
N PHE A 162 -15.43 -7.56 -5.36
CA PHE A 162 -14.31 -7.49 -4.44
C PHE A 162 -14.20 -6.08 -3.86
N THR A 163 -13.47 -5.97 -2.77
CA THR A 163 -12.96 -4.70 -2.26
C THR A 163 -11.43 -4.73 -2.26
N PHE A 164 -10.83 -3.55 -2.37
CA PHE A 164 -9.40 -3.40 -2.56
C PHE A 164 -8.90 -2.15 -1.81
N ALA A 165 -7.73 -2.26 -1.17
CA ALA A 165 -7.06 -1.12 -0.56
C ALA A 165 -5.54 -1.30 -0.51
N TYR A 166 -4.81 -0.20 -0.65
CA TYR A 166 -3.42 -0.09 -0.22
C TYR A 166 -3.40 0.41 1.22
N HIS A 167 -2.89 -0.40 2.14
CA HIS A 167 -2.91 -0.10 3.57
C HIS A 167 -1.64 0.63 4.02
N THR A 168 -1.35 1.79 3.42
CA THR A 168 -0.06 2.48 3.57
C THR A 168 0.19 2.99 5.00
N TYR A 169 1.31 2.57 5.59
CA TYR A 169 1.82 3.08 6.86
C TYR A 169 2.92 4.09 6.59
N PHE A 170 2.64 5.38 6.79
CA PHE A 170 3.65 6.43 6.66
C PHE A 170 4.52 6.52 7.93
N SER A 171 5.82 6.69 7.74
CA SER A 171 6.70 7.09 8.84
C SER A 171 6.43 8.55 9.13
N VAL A 172 6.12 8.89 10.36
CA VAL A 172 5.97 10.26 10.86
C VAL A 172 6.98 10.52 11.99
N SER A 173 7.02 11.74 12.53
CA SER A 173 7.90 12.14 13.63
C SER A 173 7.32 11.78 14.99
N ASP A 174 6.28 12.51 15.39
CA ASP A 174 5.40 12.36 16.54
C ASP A 174 3.97 12.54 16.01
N ILE A 175 3.08 11.61 16.33
CA ILE A 175 1.70 11.63 15.85
C ILE A 175 0.90 12.84 16.35
N SER A 176 1.29 13.44 17.48
CA SER A 176 0.70 14.68 17.99
C SER A 176 1.07 15.91 17.16
N GLU A 177 2.16 15.83 16.38
CA GLU A 177 2.65 16.88 15.47
C GLU A 177 2.25 16.63 14.00
N VAL A 178 1.35 15.68 13.77
CA VAL A 178 0.86 15.31 12.43
C VAL A 178 -0.55 15.84 12.20
N ARG A 179 -0.77 16.34 10.99
CA ARG A 179 -2.09 16.74 10.49
C ARG A 179 -2.39 16.11 9.14
N VAL A 180 -3.63 15.68 8.93
CA VAL A 180 -4.10 15.23 7.62
C VAL A 180 -5.08 16.25 7.04
N GLU A 181 -4.79 16.72 5.83
CA GLU A 181 -5.59 17.71 5.09
C GLU A 181 -6.14 17.11 3.78
N GLY A 182 -7.26 17.64 3.30
CA GLY A 182 -8.01 17.20 2.13
C GLY A 182 -9.18 16.26 2.45
N LEU A 183 -9.52 16.10 3.72
CA LEU A 183 -10.62 15.27 4.24
C LEU A 183 -11.69 16.07 5.00
N GLU A 184 -11.56 17.40 4.99
CA GLU A 184 -12.45 18.32 5.69
C GLU A 184 -13.86 18.23 5.11
N THR A 185 -14.89 18.38 5.95
CA THR A 185 -16.31 18.37 5.55
C THR A 185 -16.83 17.07 4.93
N LEU A 186 -15.99 16.02 4.86
CA LEU A 186 -16.38 14.74 4.28
C LEU A 186 -17.09 13.85 5.30
N ASP A 187 -17.96 13.00 4.77
CA ASP A 187 -18.56 11.94 5.56
C ASP A 187 -17.57 10.79 5.75
N TYR A 188 -17.55 10.26 6.97
CA TYR A 188 -16.79 9.07 7.31
C TYR A 188 -17.62 8.06 8.10
N LEU A 189 -17.20 6.80 8.03
CA LEU A 189 -17.66 5.72 8.89
C LEU A 189 -16.62 5.50 9.99
N ASP A 190 -17.04 5.54 11.25
CA ASP A 190 -16.17 5.28 12.40
C ASP A 190 -16.23 3.81 12.81
N ASN A 191 -15.16 3.06 12.58
CA ASN A 191 -15.10 1.63 12.91
C ASN A 191 -15.10 1.38 14.42
N LEU A 192 -14.66 2.33 15.25
CA LEU A 192 -14.69 2.23 16.71
C LEU A 192 -16.11 2.39 17.25
N LEU A 193 -16.98 3.08 16.50
CA LEU A 193 -18.40 3.28 16.80
C LEU A 193 -19.32 2.45 15.89
N ASN A 194 -18.94 1.21 15.59
CA ASN A 194 -19.74 0.26 14.80
C ASN A 194 -20.16 0.82 13.42
N LYS A 195 -19.27 1.56 12.74
CA LYS A 195 -19.49 2.18 11.43
C LYS A 195 -20.62 3.20 11.43
N GLN A 196 -20.84 3.87 12.55
CA GLN A 196 -21.68 5.06 12.56
C GLN A 196 -21.12 6.12 11.61
N ARG A 197 -22.02 6.79 10.89
CA ARG A 197 -21.68 7.82 9.92
C ARG A 197 -21.66 9.18 10.58
N PHE A 198 -20.59 9.92 10.35
CA PHE A 198 -20.40 11.29 10.81
C PHE A 198 -19.86 12.15 9.66
N THR A 199 -19.83 13.47 9.88
CA THR A 199 -19.24 14.44 8.96
C THR A 199 -18.11 15.16 9.65
N GLU A 200 -16.94 15.21 9.04
CA GLU A 200 -15.78 15.91 9.58
C GLU A 200 -16.01 17.42 9.67
N GLN A 201 -15.66 18.02 10.81
CA GLN A 201 -15.88 19.45 11.07
C GLN A 201 -14.57 20.22 11.26
N GLY A 202 -13.45 19.53 11.50
CA GLY A 202 -12.14 20.17 11.65
C GLY A 202 -11.55 20.64 10.32
N ASP A 203 -10.69 21.66 10.39
CA ASP A 203 -9.89 22.14 9.24
C ASP A 203 -8.76 21.16 8.85
N ALA A 204 -8.45 20.21 9.73
CA ALA A 204 -7.53 19.12 9.50
C ALA A 204 -7.82 17.99 10.50
N ILE A 205 -7.41 16.77 10.17
CA ILE A 205 -7.47 15.65 11.11
C ILE A 205 -6.23 15.67 12.00
N THR A 206 -6.44 15.59 13.30
CA THR A 206 -5.42 15.44 14.33
C THR A 206 -5.66 14.15 15.13
N PHE A 207 -4.64 13.68 15.82
CA PHE A 207 -4.64 12.38 16.49
C PHE A 207 -4.39 12.55 17.98
N GLU A 208 -5.47 12.60 18.77
CA GLU A 208 -5.40 12.66 20.25
C GLU A 208 -5.71 11.30 20.90
N ALA A 209 -6.24 10.37 20.12
CA ALA A 209 -6.62 9.02 20.53
C ALA A 209 -6.54 8.06 19.33
N GLU A 210 -6.92 6.80 19.55
CA GLU A 210 -7.11 5.85 18.45
C GLU A 210 -8.15 6.38 17.45
N VAL A 211 -7.81 6.34 16.16
CA VAL A 211 -8.68 6.71 15.05
C VAL A 211 -8.74 5.54 14.08
N ASP A 212 -9.94 5.13 13.72
CA ASP A 212 -10.21 4.13 12.69
C ASP A 212 -11.43 4.58 11.87
N LYS A 213 -11.18 5.51 10.94
CA LYS A 213 -12.21 6.16 10.11
C LYS A 213 -12.07 5.77 8.65
N ILE A 214 -13.20 5.62 7.97
CA ILE A 214 -13.26 5.42 6.51
C ILE A 214 -13.97 6.63 5.90
N TYR A 215 -13.22 7.55 5.31
CA TYR A 215 -13.75 8.70 4.58
C TYR A 215 -14.24 8.27 3.20
N LEU A 216 -15.47 8.67 2.87
CA LEU A 216 -16.18 8.26 1.66
C LEU A 216 -16.00 9.30 0.55
N SER A 217 -15.84 8.85 -0.70
CA SER A 217 -15.80 9.74 -1.89
C SER A 217 -14.80 10.91 -1.76
N THR A 218 -13.59 10.59 -1.30
CA THR A 218 -12.54 11.55 -0.99
C THR A 218 -11.90 12.13 -2.26
N PRO A 219 -11.33 13.36 -2.18
CA PRO A 219 -10.53 13.94 -3.26
C PRO A 219 -9.39 13.03 -3.71
N THR A 220 -8.85 13.31 -4.90
CA THR A 220 -7.71 12.55 -5.45
C THR A 220 -6.38 12.90 -4.79
N LYS A 221 -6.33 13.93 -3.92
CA LYS A 221 -5.14 14.41 -3.23
C LYS A 221 -5.44 14.53 -1.73
N ILE A 222 -4.61 13.91 -0.91
CA ILE A 222 -4.61 14.02 0.56
C ILE A 222 -3.19 14.39 0.99
N ALA A 223 -3.04 15.31 1.95
CA ALA A 223 -1.74 15.76 2.45
C ALA A 223 -1.57 15.35 3.92
N ILE A 224 -0.40 14.85 4.26
CA ILE A 224 0.00 14.51 5.63
C ILE A 224 1.14 15.46 5.98
N LEU A 225 0.88 16.41 6.86
CA LEU A 225 1.83 17.41 7.32
C LEU A 225 2.47 16.88 8.61
N ASP A 226 3.80 16.84 8.63
CA ASP A 226 4.61 16.39 9.75
C ASP A 226 5.44 17.62 10.19
N HIS A 227 4.95 18.31 11.22
CA HIS A 227 5.48 19.62 11.62
C HIS A 227 6.89 19.52 12.19
N GLU A 228 7.18 18.50 13.00
CA GLU A 228 8.50 18.31 13.61
C GLU A 228 9.58 18.04 12.55
N LYS A 229 9.31 17.16 11.56
CA LYS A 229 10.23 16.94 10.43
C LYS A 229 10.14 17.99 9.33
N LYS A 230 9.26 18.99 9.46
CA LYS A 230 9.04 20.07 8.49
C LYS A 230 8.83 19.57 7.06
N ARG A 231 7.99 18.54 6.90
CA ARG A 231 7.73 17.90 5.61
C ARG A 231 6.24 17.66 5.39
N THR A 232 5.89 17.44 4.12
CA THR A 232 4.55 17.04 3.72
C THR A 232 4.63 15.82 2.81
N LEU A 233 3.92 14.76 3.18
CA LEU A 233 3.70 13.60 2.32
C LEU A 233 2.38 13.82 1.58
N VAL A 234 2.39 13.68 0.25
CA VAL A 234 1.19 13.88 -0.57
C VAL A 234 0.79 12.54 -1.19
N LEU A 235 -0.38 12.05 -0.80
CA LEU A 235 -1.01 10.90 -1.42
C LEU A 235 -1.83 11.37 -2.62
N ARG A 236 -1.61 10.73 -3.77
CA ARG A 236 -2.47 10.88 -4.95
C ARG A 236 -3.11 9.55 -5.31
N LYS A 237 -4.42 9.54 -5.54
CA LYS A 237 -5.18 8.34 -5.88
C LYS A 237 -6.06 8.54 -7.10
N ASP A 238 -6.19 7.48 -7.88
CA ASP A 238 -7.10 7.37 -9.01
C ASP A 238 -7.76 5.97 -8.97
N GLY A 239 -9.03 5.89 -9.38
CA GLY A 239 -9.83 4.66 -9.31
C GLY A 239 -10.12 4.13 -7.90
N LEU A 240 -9.76 4.88 -6.85
CA LEU A 240 -10.01 4.56 -5.44
C LEU A 240 -10.85 5.69 -4.82
N PRO A 241 -12.17 5.53 -4.66
CA PRO A 241 -13.04 6.61 -4.20
C PRO A 241 -12.86 6.93 -2.71
N ASP A 242 -12.55 5.93 -1.89
CA ASP A 242 -12.51 6.08 -0.43
C ASP A 242 -11.06 6.19 0.09
N ALA A 243 -10.89 6.79 1.26
CA ALA A 243 -9.62 6.78 1.99
C ALA A 243 -9.88 6.42 3.46
N GLY A 244 -9.16 5.44 3.97
CA GLY A 244 -9.19 5.09 5.38
C GLY A 244 -8.02 5.72 6.12
N GLU A 245 -8.27 6.24 7.31
CA GLU A 245 -7.23 6.48 8.30
C GLU A 245 -7.10 5.21 9.14
N VAL A 246 -6.34 4.26 8.63
CA VAL A 246 -6.19 2.96 9.29
C VAL A 246 -4.79 2.90 9.89
N TYR A 247 -4.74 3.16 11.19
CA TYR A 247 -3.56 3.09 12.05
C TYR A 247 -2.40 4.03 11.67
N PHE A 248 -2.49 5.30 12.09
CA PHE A 248 -1.29 5.99 12.56
C PHE A 248 -0.93 5.46 13.97
N LEU A 249 -0.55 4.18 14.06
CA LEU A 249 0.00 3.60 15.28
C LEU A 249 1.43 4.09 15.45
N GLN A 250 1.58 5.35 15.82
CA GLN A 250 2.66 5.70 16.71
C GLN A 250 2.20 5.31 18.12
N LEU A 251 2.98 4.42 18.74
CA LEU A 251 2.93 4.12 20.17
C LEU A 251 1.67 3.39 20.64
N PHE A 252 1.64 2.06 20.51
CA PHE A 252 1.57 1.16 21.67
C PHE A 252 2.05 -0.23 21.22
N TYR A 253 3.05 -0.74 21.93
CA TYR A 253 3.83 -1.99 21.76
C TYR A 253 5.07 -1.97 20.87
#